data_AF-A0A3B5B1V2-F1
#
_entry.id   AF-A0A3B5B1V2-F1
#
_cell.length_a   1.000
_cell.length_b   1.000
_cell.length_c   1.000
_cell.angle_alpha   90.00
_cell.angle_beta   90.00
_cell.angle_gamma   90.00
#
_symmetry.space_group_name_H-M   'P 1'
#
loop_
_entity.id
_entity.type
_entity.pdbx_description
1 polymer ?
#
loop_
_entity_poly.entity_id
_entity_poly.type
_entity_poly.pdbx_seq_one_letter_code
_entity_poly.pdbx_strand_id
1 'polypeptide(L)'
;MASTAITILSELSLCVCNLTGACHCQLMDCVIPGSIDMTKVKFDAQSEEDYRHNFSLLHESFRKNGITKTMPVEELIKGNFKSNFEVLKWFKCFHKENVTSTEYDPVKARNSHEITPIVATPQSGKFL
;
A
#
# COMPACT_ATOMS: atom_id res chain seq x y z
N MET A 1 -17.66 -9.98 15.00
CA MET A 1 -16.43 -9.21 15.34
C MET A 1 -15.25 -9.88 14.63
N ALA A 2 -15.25 -9.88 13.30
CA ALA A 2 -14.11 -10.38 12.54
C ALA A 2 -13.02 -9.31 12.59
N SER A 3 -11.81 -9.69 13.03
CA SER A 3 -10.67 -8.78 13.21
C SER A 3 -10.44 -7.96 11.94
N THR A 4 -10.52 -6.65 12.04
CA THR A 4 -10.41 -5.69 10.93
C THR A 4 -9.07 -5.79 10.18
N ALA A 5 -8.03 -6.31 10.83
CA ALA A 5 -6.75 -6.66 10.21
C ALA A 5 -6.86 -7.80 9.18
N ILE A 6 -7.83 -8.72 9.35
CA ILE A 6 -8.11 -9.79 8.38
C ILE A 6 -8.66 -9.19 7.09
N THR A 7 -9.47 -8.14 7.16
CA THR A 7 -10.02 -7.45 5.98
C THR A 7 -8.91 -6.82 5.14
N ILE A 8 -8.00 -6.06 5.76
CA ILE A 8 -6.86 -5.43 5.06
C ILE A 8 -5.96 -6.47 4.40
N LEU A 9 -5.66 -7.58 5.10
CA LEU A 9 -4.86 -8.67 4.53
C LEU A 9 -5.59 -9.43 3.41
N SER A 10 -6.92 -9.52 3.47
CA SER A 10 -7.74 -10.08 2.39
C SER A 10 -7.82 -9.16 1.18
N GLU A 11 -7.86 -7.84 1.39
CA GLU A 11 -7.85 -6.82 0.32
C GLU A 11 -6.48 -6.71 -0.36
N LEU A 12 -5.37 -6.90 0.37
CA LEU A 12 -4.03 -7.02 -0.22
C LEU A 12 -3.95 -8.14 -1.27
N SER A 13 -4.78 -9.19 -1.14
CA SER A 13 -4.87 -10.28 -2.11
C SER A 13 -5.60 -9.90 -3.41
N LEU A 14 -6.29 -8.75 -3.47
CA LEU A 14 -7.10 -8.31 -4.61
C LEU A 14 -6.42 -7.17 -5.41
N CYS A 15 -5.13 -7.33 -5.67
CA CYS A 15 -4.29 -6.87 -6.81
C CYS A 15 -4.43 -5.48 -7.50
N VAL A 16 -5.23 -4.51 -7.08
CA VAL A 16 -5.25 -3.16 -7.73
C VAL A 16 -4.57 -2.08 -6.89
N CYS A 17 -4.73 -2.10 -5.57
CA CYS A 17 -4.16 -1.05 -4.73
C CYS A 17 -2.65 -1.15 -4.48
N ASN A 18 -2.03 -2.33 -4.73
CA ASN A 18 -0.59 -2.54 -4.55
C ASN A 18 0.25 -1.59 -5.40
N LEU A 19 -0.22 -1.35 -6.63
CA LEU A 19 0.45 -0.46 -7.59
C LEU A 19 0.48 0.98 -7.10
N THR A 20 -0.57 1.40 -6.39
CA THR A 20 -0.75 2.78 -5.94
C THR A 20 0.08 3.16 -4.71
N GLY A 21 0.60 2.18 -3.97
CA GLY A 21 1.29 2.41 -2.70
C GLY A 21 0.38 2.76 -1.51
N ALA A 22 -0.90 3.07 -1.72
CA ALA A 22 -1.81 3.50 -0.64
C ALA A 22 -2.07 2.38 0.38
N CYS A 23 -2.33 1.15 -0.08
CA CYS A 23 -2.49 -0.02 0.80
C CYS A 23 -1.23 -0.32 1.63
N HIS A 24 -0.04 -0.14 1.04
CA HIS A 24 1.22 -0.33 1.76
C HIS A 24 1.39 0.71 2.88
N CYS A 25 0.97 1.96 2.64
CA CYS A 25 0.99 3.00 3.65
C CYS A 25 0.04 2.67 4.81
N GLN A 26 -1.19 2.24 4.50
CA GLN A 26 -2.17 1.86 5.51
C GLN A 26 -1.73 0.65 6.34
N LEU A 27 -1.09 -0.36 5.71
CA LEU A 27 -0.53 -1.49 6.43
C LEU A 27 0.58 -1.05 7.38
N MET A 28 1.45 -0.15 6.93
CA MET A 28 2.54 0.38 7.76
C MET A 28 2.00 1.16 8.97
N ASP A 29 0.95 1.96 8.80
CA ASP A 29 0.24 2.63 9.91
C ASP A 29 -0.47 1.63 10.84
N CYS A 30 -1.02 0.53 10.31
CA CYS A 30 -1.59 -0.53 11.14
C CYS A 30 -0.54 -1.22 12.02
N VAL A 31 0.62 -1.55 11.44
CA VAL A 31 1.71 -2.23 12.15
C VAL A 31 2.42 -1.30 13.13
N ILE A 32 2.65 -0.05 12.72
CA ILE A 32 3.31 0.98 13.52
C ILE A 32 2.44 2.25 13.47
N PRO A 33 1.47 2.40 14.39
CA PRO A 33 0.57 3.55 14.42
C PRO A 33 1.31 4.89 14.44
N GLY A 34 0.91 5.80 13.55
CA GLY A 34 1.53 7.13 13.42
C GLY A 34 2.88 7.15 12.69
N SER A 35 3.33 6.01 12.16
CA SER A 35 4.54 5.95 11.33
C SER A 35 4.38 6.63 9.97
N ILE A 36 3.14 6.79 9.50
CA ILE A 36 2.79 7.50 8.27
C ILE A 36 1.73 8.55 8.60
N ASP A 37 1.92 9.74 8.03
CA ASP A 37 0.89 10.78 8.03
C ASP A 37 -0.20 10.42 7.02
N MET A 38 -1.22 9.71 7.50
CA MET A 38 -2.31 9.19 6.67
C MET A 38 -3.10 10.30 5.94
N THR A 39 -3.01 11.55 6.40
CA THR A 39 -3.65 12.70 5.72
C THR A 39 -2.96 13.06 4.41
N LYS A 40 -1.71 12.62 4.19
CA LYS A 40 -0.94 12.85 2.97
C LYS A 40 -1.06 11.72 1.96
N VAL A 41 -1.61 10.58 2.34
CA VAL A 41 -1.73 9.42 1.45
C VAL A 41 -2.83 9.69 0.43
N LYS A 42 -2.54 9.49 -0.86
CA LYS A 42 -3.50 9.63 -1.95
C LYS A 42 -4.22 8.30 -2.15
N PHE A 43 -5.42 8.16 -1.57
CA PHE A 43 -6.26 6.95 -1.69
C PHE A 43 -7.04 6.88 -3.01
N ASP A 44 -7.19 8.03 -3.67
CA ASP A 44 -7.81 8.23 -4.98
C ASP A 44 -6.77 8.28 -6.12
N ALA A 45 -5.52 7.88 -5.86
CA ALA A 45 -4.41 7.94 -6.81
C ALA A 45 -4.75 7.30 -8.17
N GLN A 46 -4.53 8.04 -9.27
CA GLN A 46 -4.77 7.55 -10.65
C GLN A 46 -3.55 7.71 -11.57
N SER A 47 -2.48 8.35 -11.12
CA SER A 47 -1.28 8.61 -11.92
C SER A 47 -0.02 7.99 -11.32
N GLU A 48 1.00 7.73 -12.15
CA GLU A 48 2.30 7.26 -11.64
C GLU A 48 2.94 8.25 -10.65
N GLU A 49 2.67 9.55 -10.79
CA GLU A 49 3.13 10.57 -9.86
C GLU A 49 2.50 10.39 -8.48
N ASP A 50 1.18 10.12 -8.42
CA ASP A 50 0.49 9.82 -7.17
C ASP A 50 1.04 8.54 -6.52
N TYR A 51 1.34 7.53 -7.33
CA TYR A 51 1.90 6.27 -6.83
C TYR A 51 3.29 6.48 -6.24
N ARG A 52 4.16 7.23 -6.94
CA ARG A 52 5.50 7.61 -6.45
C ARG A 52 5.42 8.42 -5.16
N HIS A 53 4.47 9.35 -5.07
CA HIS A 53 4.21 10.11 -3.86
C HIS A 53 3.89 9.18 -2.68
N ASN A 54 2.95 8.25 -2.84
CA ASN A 54 2.64 7.27 -1.80
C ASN A 54 3.85 6.39 -1.42
N PHE A 55 4.62 5.89 -2.40
CA PHE A 55 5.84 5.13 -2.11
C PHE A 55 6.92 5.96 -1.40
N SER A 56 6.99 7.27 -1.63
CA SER A 56 7.91 8.15 -0.92
C SER A 56 7.56 8.26 0.57
N LEU A 57 6.27 8.33 0.92
CA LEU A 57 5.79 8.30 2.30
C LEU A 57 6.15 6.97 2.98
N LEU A 58 6.00 5.86 2.27
CA LEU A 58 6.38 4.54 2.75
C LEU A 58 7.88 4.43 3.02
N HIS A 59 8.73 4.89 2.10
CA HIS A 59 10.18 4.90 2.27
C HIS A 59 10.63 5.78 3.44
N GLU A 60 10.03 6.96 3.59
CA GLU A 60 10.26 7.85 4.73
C GLU A 60 9.94 7.14 6.05
N SER A 61 8.82 6.41 6.12
CA SER A 61 8.45 5.59 7.27
C SER A 61 9.42 4.44 7.51
N PHE A 62 9.83 3.71 6.47
CA PHE A 62 10.82 2.63 6.61
C PHE A 62 12.13 3.16 7.19
N ARG A 63 12.63 4.28 6.68
CA ARG A 63 13.86 4.93 7.18
C ARG A 63 13.73 5.32 8.65
N LYS A 64 12.62 5.95 9.05
CA LYS A 64 12.38 6.37 10.46
C LYS A 64 12.32 5.19 11.42
N ASN A 65 11.83 4.05 10.95
CA ASN A 65 11.63 2.84 11.76
C ASN A 65 12.76 1.80 11.59
N GLY A 66 13.86 2.14 10.90
CA GLY A 66 14.99 1.23 10.72
C GLY A 66 14.71 0.00 9.85
N ILE A 67 13.69 0.05 9.00
CA ILE A 67 13.32 -1.05 8.09
C ILE A 67 14.23 -0.99 6.86
N THR A 68 14.97 -2.06 6.61
CA THR A 68 15.97 -2.15 5.52
C THR A 68 15.41 -2.69 4.20
N LYS A 69 14.09 -2.94 4.13
CA LYS A 69 13.44 -3.47 2.93
C LYS A 69 13.43 -2.44 1.80
N THR A 70 14.05 -2.78 0.67
CA THR A 70 13.96 -2.00 -0.57
C THR A 70 12.70 -2.37 -1.36
N MET A 71 11.95 -1.34 -1.80
CA MET A 71 10.77 -1.50 -2.65
C MET A 71 11.12 -1.25 -4.13
N PRO A 72 10.82 -2.18 -5.04
CA PRO A 72 11.09 -2.00 -6.47
C PRO A 72 9.99 -1.14 -7.12
N VAL A 73 9.90 0.14 -6.75
CA VAL A 73 8.80 1.06 -7.10
C VAL A 73 8.46 1.06 -8.59
N GLU A 74 9.46 1.11 -9.48
CA GLU A 74 9.24 1.09 -10.93
C GLU A 74 8.52 -0.17 -11.41
N GLU A 75 8.90 -1.32 -10.86
CA GLU A 75 8.34 -2.61 -11.23
C GLU A 75 6.94 -2.78 -10.64
N LEU A 76 6.72 -2.24 -9.43
CA LEU A 76 5.41 -2.21 -8.79
C LEU A 76 4.43 -1.37 -9.60
N ILE A 77 4.79 -0.13 -9.93
CA ILE A 77 3.93 0.79 -10.71
C ILE A 77 3.58 0.19 -12.08
N LYS A 78 4.52 -0.50 -12.72
CA LYS A 78 4.30 -1.18 -14.01
C LYS A 78 3.48 -2.47 -13.91
N GLY A 79 3.04 -2.88 -12.72
CA GLY A 79 2.28 -4.11 -12.53
C GLY A 79 3.09 -5.38 -12.77
N ASN A 80 4.41 -5.35 -12.55
CA ASN A 80 5.23 -6.56 -12.64
C ASN A 80 4.75 -7.59 -11.61
N PHE A 81 4.19 -8.71 -12.09
CA PHE A 81 3.55 -9.70 -11.24
C PHE A 81 4.51 -10.29 -10.20
N LYS A 82 5.74 -10.63 -10.62
CA LYS A 82 6.75 -11.22 -9.73
C LYS A 82 7.10 -10.26 -8.60
N SER A 83 7.42 -9.01 -8.93
CA SER A 83 7.82 -8.02 -7.93
C SER A 83 6.67 -7.65 -6.99
N ASN A 84 5.45 -7.53 -7.51
CA ASN A 84 4.25 -7.34 -6.71
C ASN A 84 4.03 -8.52 -5.75
N PHE A 85 4.14 -9.76 -6.22
CA PHE A 85 3.97 -10.95 -5.39
C PHE A 85 5.02 -11.05 -4.28
N GLU A 86 6.29 -10.78 -4.59
CA GLU A 86 7.37 -10.80 -3.59
C GLU A 86 7.18 -9.73 -2.51
N VAL A 87 6.73 -8.53 -2.89
CA VAL A 87 6.41 -7.45 -1.94
C VAL A 87 5.22 -7.84 -1.07
N LEU A 88 4.15 -8.38 -1.65
CA LEU A 88 2.99 -8.87 -0.90
C LEU A 88 3.37 -9.95 0.12
N LYS A 89 4.18 -10.92 -0.30
CA LYS A 89 4.67 -11.98 0.58
C LYS A 89 5.46 -11.40 1.74
N TRP A 90 6.37 -10.46 1.47
CA TRP A 90 7.15 -9.80 2.50
C TRP A 90 6.26 -9.02 3.48
N PHE A 91 5.32 -8.22 2.99
CA PHE A 91 4.41 -7.45 3.84
C PHE A 91 3.51 -8.33 4.70
N LYS A 92 3.08 -9.48 4.19
CA LYS A 92 2.31 -10.46 4.95
C LYS A 92 3.12 -11.02 6.12
N CYS A 93 4.40 -11.35 5.91
CA CYS A 93 5.29 -11.77 6.99
C CYS A 93 5.55 -10.62 7.97
N PHE A 94 5.89 -9.43 7.46
CA PHE A 94 6.13 -8.23 8.26
C PHE A 94 4.96 -7.90 9.17
N HIS A 95 3.74 -7.84 8.65
CA HIS A 95 2.53 -7.63 9.45
C HIS A 95 2.35 -8.73 10.51
N LYS A 96 2.45 -10.00 10.12
CA LYS A 96 2.28 -11.13 11.04
C LYS A 96 3.25 -11.07 12.22
N GLU A 97 4.48 -10.64 11.98
CA GLU A 97 5.54 -10.61 12.99
C GLU A 97 5.48 -9.36 13.88
N ASN A 98 4.92 -8.25 13.39
CA ASN A 98 5.04 -6.94 14.05
C ASN A 98 3.70 -6.37 14.54
N VAL A 99 2.55 -6.95 14.17
CA VAL A 99 1.26 -6.48 14.68
C VAL A 99 1.14 -6.78 16.19
N THR A 100 0.98 -5.72 16.99
CA THR A 100 0.92 -5.81 18.46
C THR A 100 -0.50 -5.69 19.02
N SER A 101 -1.44 -5.13 18.24
CA SER A 101 -2.83 -4.90 18.59
C SER A 101 -3.75 -5.27 17.43
N THR A 102 -4.93 -5.82 17.75
CA THR A 102 -5.98 -6.11 16.76
C THR A 102 -6.96 -4.96 16.56
N GLU A 103 -6.84 -3.89 17.34
CA GLU A 103 -7.72 -2.73 17.27
C GLU A 103 -7.16 -1.69 16.28
N TYR A 104 -7.46 -1.89 15.00
CA TYR A 104 -7.19 -0.92 13.95
C TYR A 104 -8.45 -0.71 13.11
N ASP A 105 -8.86 0.55 12.95
CA ASP A 105 -9.98 0.93 12.09
C ASP A 105 -9.45 1.59 10.80
N PRO A 106 -9.40 0.85 9.67
CA PRO A 106 -8.89 1.35 8.40
C PRO A 106 -9.81 2.38 7.76
N VAL A 107 -11.10 2.39 8.08
CA VAL A 107 -12.04 3.39 7.54
C VAL A 107 -11.78 4.71 8.25
N LYS A 108 -11.68 4.68 9.58
CA LYS A 108 -11.32 5.85 10.39
C LYS A 108 -9.93 6.38 10.04
N ALA A 109 -8.94 5.51 9.87
CA ALA A 109 -7.57 5.92 9.52
C ALA A 109 -7.49 6.65 8.17
N ARG A 110 -8.34 6.26 7.21
CA ARG A 110 -8.47 6.96 5.90
C ARG A 110 -9.31 8.22 5.97
N ASN A 111 -9.82 8.59 7.14
CA ASN A 111 -10.83 9.63 7.27
C ASN A 111 -12.03 9.39 6.34
N SER A 112 -12.47 8.12 6.23
CA SER A 112 -13.54 7.64 5.35
C SER A 112 -13.28 7.75 3.83
N HIS A 113 -12.07 8.08 3.38
CA HIS A 113 -11.74 8.03 1.96
C HIS A 113 -11.71 6.59 1.44
N GLU A 114 -12.42 6.32 0.36
CA GLU A 114 -12.35 5.04 -0.32
C GLU A 114 -11.06 4.88 -1.12
N ILE A 115 -10.56 3.64 -1.22
CA ILE A 115 -9.45 3.34 -2.13
C ILE A 115 -10.07 3.18 -3.51
N THR A 116 -9.80 4.13 -4.40
CA THR A 116 -10.39 4.11 -5.74
C THR A 116 -9.69 3.04 -6.58
N PRO A 117 -10.44 2.17 -7.28
CA PRO A 117 -9.86 1.26 -8.26
C PRO A 117 -9.10 2.04 -9.33
N ILE A 118 -7.99 1.51 -9.83
CA ILE A 118 -7.28 2.10 -10.96
C ILE A 118 -8.21 2.02 -12.17
N VAL A 119 -8.60 3.17 -12.70
CA VAL A 119 -9.29 3.24 -13.99
C VAL A 119 -8.24 2.92 -15.03
N ALA A 120 -8.29 1.71 -15.60
CA ALA A 120 -7.42 1.36 -16.73
C ALA A 120 -7.69 2.35 -17.86
N THR A 121 -6.80 3.32 -18.04
CA THR A 121 -6.79 4.12 -19.26
C THR A 121 -6.37 3.16 -20.37
N PRO A 122 -7.11 3.07 -21.49
CA PRO A 122 -6.65 2.33 -22.65
C PRO A 122 -5.26 2.87 -23.00
N GLN A 123 -4.23 2.03 -22.88
CA GLN A 123 -2.92 2.41 -23.39
C GLN A 123 -3.12 2.74 -24.87
N SER A 124 -2.96 4.01 -25.23
CA SER A 124 -2.93 4.43 -26.62
C SER A 124 -1.81 3.63 -27.30
N GLY A 125 -2.21 2.59 -28.03
CA GLY A 125 -1.29 1.68 -28.69
C GLY A 125 -0.36 2.47 -29.60
N LYS A 126 0.95 2.41 -29.31
CA LYS A 126 1.95 2.61 -30.36
C LYS A 126 2.05 1.30 -31.14
N PHE A 127 1.09 1.10 -32.04
CA PHE A 127 1.35 0.30 -33.23
C PHE A 127 1.98 1.26 -34.25
N LEU A 128 3.32 1.23 -34.33
CA LEU A 128 4.06 1.58 -35.53
C LEU A 128 4.67 0.29 -36.07
#